data_AF-A0A928SPM7-F1
#
_entry.id   AF-A0A928SPM7-F1
#
_cell.length_a   1.000
_cell.length_b   1.000
_cell.length_c   1.000
_cell.angle_alpha   90.00
_cell.angle_beta   90.00
_cell.angle_gamma   90.00
#
_symmetry.space_group_name_H-M   'P 1'
#
loop_
_entity.id
_entity.type
_entity.pdbx_description
1 polymer ?
#
loop_
_entity_poly.entity_id
_entity_poly.type
_entity_poly.pdbx_seq_one_letter_code
_entity_poly.pdbx_strand_id
1 'polypeptide(L)'
;MNAWDQYKKFFNAWENATAQYMEQVLKSPLMLEPAGAWLSAMMKAKAKSDELAANWWGGLGLPTKRDQERTLHKLNQLESKLLDLEERLAGAEK
;
A
#
# COMPACT_ATOMS: atom_id res chain seq x y z
N MET A 1 -39.67 -4.97 24.10
CA MET A 1 -38.22 -5.10 23.92
C MET A 1 -37.92 -4.62 22.51
N ASN A 2 -37.17 -3.53 22.36
CA ASN A 2 -37.07 -2.84 21.07
C ASN A 2 -36.03 -3.54 20.18
N ALA A 3 -36.18 -3.49 18.86
CA ALA A 3 -35.25 -4.16 17.92
C ALA A 3 -33.79 -3.73 18.14
N TRP A 4 -33.60 -2.49 18.60
CA TRP A 4 -32.32 -1.92 18.98
C TRP A 4 -31.66 -2.60 20.20
N ASP A 5 -32.44 -2.97 21.21
CA ASP A 5 -31.93 -3.64 22.42
C ASP A 5 -31.48 -5.06 22.11
N GLN A 6 -32.22 -5.75 21.22
CA GLN A 6 -31.87 -7.07 20.73
C GLN A 6 -30.56 -7.03 19.94
N TYR A 7 -30.42 -6.09 19.01
CA TYR A 7 -29.19 -5.86 18.24
C TYR A 7 -27.99 -5.59 19.15
N LYS A 8 -28.12 -4.67 20.12
CA LYS A 8 -27.04 -4.36 21.07
C LYS A 8 -26.61 -5.58 21.87
N LYS A 9 -27.56 -6.43 22.31
CA LYS A 9 -27.22 -7.64 23.06
C LYS A 9 -26.41 -8.63 22.21
N PHE A 10 -26.78 -8.83 20.95
CA PHE A 10 -26.02 -9.67 20.02
C PHE A 10 -24.67 -9.06 19.69
N PHE A 11 -24.61 -7.76 19.42
CA PHE A 11 -23.37 -7.04 19.17
C PHE A 11 -22.40 -7.18 20.35
N ASN A 12 -22.85 -6.91 21.57
CA ASN A 12 -22.01 -7.03 22.77
C ASN A 12 -21.53 -8.46 23.02
N ALA A 13 -22.35 -9.47 22.72
CA ALA A 13 -21.95 -10.87 22.84
C ALA A 13 -20.87 -11.24 21.80
N TRP A 14 -21.05 -10.78 20.55
CA TRP A 14 -20.08 -10.97 19.49
C TRP A 14 -18.78 -10.21 19.74
N GLU A 15 -18.86 -8.95 20.18
CA GLU A 15 -17.72 -8.10 20.52
C GLU A 15 -16.89 -8.73 21.63
N ASN A 16 -17.52 -9.18 22.72
CA ASN A 16 -16.81 -9.83 23.82
C ASN A 16 -16.12 -11.14 23.38
N ALA A 17 -16.80 -11.97 22.58
CA ALA A 17 -16.21 -13.22 22.09
C ALA A 17 -15.03 -12.95 21.14
N THR A 18 -15.18 -11.97 20.25
CA THR A 18 -14.13 -11.58 19.30
C THR A 18 -12.96 -10.92 20.01
N ALA A 19 -13.23 -10.08 21.01
CA ALA A 19 -12.22 -9.42 21.82
C ALA A 19 -11.38 -10.44 22.60
N GLN A 20 -12.00 -11.43 23.25
CA GLN A 20 -11.26 -12.48 23.96
C GLN A 20 -10.37 -13.30 23.03
N TYR A 21 -10.87 -13.63 21.84
CA TYR A 21 -10.09 -14.35 20.84
C TYR A 21 -8.92 -13.51 20.31
N MET A 22 -9.18 -12.26 19.92
CA MET A 22 -8.16 -11.34 19.44
C MET A 22 -7.12 -11.03 20.51
N GLU A 23 -7.53 -10.89 21.77
CA GLU A 23 -6.62 -10.62 22.88
C GLU A 23 -5.67 -11.81 23.12
N GLN A 24 -6.14 -13.05 23.00
CA GLN A 24 -5.28 -14.23 23.08
C GLN A 24 -4.28 -14.31 21.92
N VAL A 25 -4.72 -14.01 20.70
CA VAL A 25 -3.84 -14.00 19.52
C VAL A 25 -2.81 -12.87 19.63
N LEU A 26 -3.24 -11.66 20.03
CA LEU A 26 -2.37 -10.48 20.13
C LEU A 26 -1.40 -10.54 21.31
N LYS A 27 -1.76 -11.23 22.40
CA LYS A 27 -0.88 -11.39 23.58
C LYS A 27 0.02 -12.61 23.50
N SER A 28 -0.08 -13.44 22.47
CA SER A 28 0.76 -14.63 22.30
C SER A 28 1.93 -14.33 21.34
N PRO A 29 3.16 -14.09 21.85
CA PRO A 29 4.34 -13.88 21.00
C PRO A 29 4.63 -15.11 20.15
N LEU A 30 4.30 -16.30 20.67
CA LEU A 30 4.41 -17.60 20.00
C LEU A 30 3.53 -17.74 18.75
N MET A 31 2.51 -16.89 18.58
CA MET A 31 1.68 -16.86 17.37
C MET A 31 2.02 -15.67 16.47
N LEU A 32 2.19 -14.48 17.04
CA LEU A 32 2.42 -13.26 16.27
C LEU A 32 3.78 -13.23 15.56
N GLU A 33 4.83 -13.69 16.23
CA GLU A 33 6.18 -13.65 15.66
C GLU A 33 6.35 -14.60 14.46
N PRO A 34 6.00 -15.91 14.56
CA PRO A 34 6.06 -16.78 13.39
C PRO A 34 5.06 -16.40 12.30
N ALA A 35 3.85 -15.93 12.65
CA ALA A 35 2.89 -15.46 11.65
C ALA A 35 3.38 -14.21 10.91
N GLY A 36 3.97 -13.26 11.63
CA GLY A 36 4.56 -12.05 11.06
C GLY A 36 5.77 -12.36 10.17
N ALA A 37 6.63 -13.28 10.60
CA ALA A 37 7.76 -13.76 9.80
C ALA A 37 7.30 -14.45 8.52
N TRP A 38 6.29 -15.31 8.61
CA TRP A 38 5.70 -16.02 7.47
C TRP A 38 5.02 -15.06 6.48
N LEU A 39 4.20 -14.14 6.97
CA LEU A 39 3.58 -13.10 6.14
C LEU A 39 4.65 -12.24 5.45
N SER A 40 5.69 -11.86 6.17
CA SER A 40 6.81 -11.09 5.60
C SER A 40 7.53 -11.87 4.50
N ALA A 41 7.76 -13.17 4.69
CA ALA A 41 8.35 -14.04 3.68
C ALA A 41 7.45 -14.15 2.43
N MET A 42 6.15 -14.37 2.63
CA MET A 42 5.17 -14.41 1.54
C MET A 42 5.10 -13.10 0.77
N MET A 43 5.08 -11.95 1.46
CA MET A 43 5.06 -10.65 0.81
C MET A 43 6.32 -10.37 0.01
N LYS A 44 7.50 -10.77 0.51
CA LYS A 44 8.76 -10.67 -0.26
C LYS A 44 8.74 -11.58 -1.49
N ALA A 45 8.23 -12.80 -1.36
CA ALA A 45 8.09 -13.72 -2.49
C ALA A 45 7.13 -13.17 -3.55
N LYS A 46 5.97 -12.66 -3.12
CA LYS A 46 5.01 -11.98 -3.99
C LYS A 46 5.63 -10.78 -4.71
N ALA A 47 6.34 -9.92 -3.98
CA ALA A 47 6.98 -8.74 -4.56
C ALA A 47 7.99 -9.13 -5.66
N LYS A 48 8.81 -10.17 -5.43
CA LYS A 48 9.72 -10.70 -6.46
C LYS A 48 8.96 -11.27 -7.66
N SER A 49 7.86 -11.99 -7.43
CA SER A 49 7.03 -12.52 -8.52
C SER A 49 6.43 -11.40 -9.37
N ASP A 50 5.91 -10.35 -8.72
CA ASP A 50 5.33 -9.18 -9.40
C ASP A 50 6.41 -8.44 -10.21
N GLU A 51 7.65 -8.33 -9.70
CA GLU A 51 8.79 -7.76 -10.43
C GLU A 51 9.18 -8.59 -11.66
N LEU A 52 9.26 -9.92 -11.52
CA LEU A 52 9.55 -10.81 -12.65
C LEU A 52 8.47 -10.73 -13.72
N ALA A 53 7.20 -10.68 -13.32
CA ALA A 53 6.10 -10.44 -14.23
C ALA A 53 6.29 -9.08 -14.92
N ALA A 54 6.46 -7.99 -14.20
CA ALA A 54 6.68 -6.68 -14.81
C ALA A 54 7.84 -6.69 -15.82
N ASN A 55 8.97 -7.33 -15.50
CA ASN A 55 10.11 -7.45 -16.42
C ASN A 55 9.79 -8.29 -17.65
N TRP A 56 9.05 -9.40 -17.50
CA TRP A 56 8.61 -10.22 -18.62
C TRP A 56 7.71 -9.43 -19.58
N TRP A 57 6.72 -8.73 -19.04
CA TRP A 57 5.79 -7.91 -19.81
C TRP A 57 6.50 -6.73 -20.47
N GLY A 58 7.46 -6.11 -19.77
CA GLY A 58 8.33 -5.08 -20.34
C GLY A 58 9.25 -5.61 -21.45
N GLY A 59 9.76 -6.84 -21.32
CA GLY A 59 10.54 -7.51 -22.37
C GLY A 59 9.73 -7.80 -23.63
N LEU A 60 8.42 -8.00 -23.50
CA LEU A 60 7.47 -8.10 -24.61
C LEU A 60 7.04 -6.74 -25.17
N GLY A 61 7.55 -5.64 -24.62
CA GLY A 61 7.23 -4.27 -25.06
C GLY A 61 5.90 -3.74 -24.55
N LEU A 62 5.25 -4.41 -23.58
CA LEU A 62 4.01 -3.93 -22.98
C LEU A 62 4.33 -2.93 -21.86
N PRO A 63 3.68 -1.74 -21.85
CA PRO A 63 3.94 -0.72 -20.84
C PRO A 63 3.49 -1.19 -19.46
N THR A 64 4.41 -1.16 -18.49
CA THR A 64 4.11 -1.56 -17.11
C THR A 64 3.75 -0.35 -16.25
N LYS A 65 3.09 -0.58 -15.11
CA LYS A 65 2.81 0.48 -14.11
C LYS A 65 4.10 1.21 -13.69
N ARG A 66 5.21 0.48 -13.53
CA ARG A 66 6.52 1.05 -13.15
C ARG A 66 7.08 1.98 -14.23
N ASP A 67 6.83 1.69 -15.49
CA ASP A 67 7.22 2.56 -16.61
C ASP A 67 6.37 3.83 -16.65
N GLN A 68 5.07 3.72 -16.33
CA GLN A 68 4.19 4.87 -16.21
C GLN A 68 4.63 5.80 -15.08
N GLU A 69 4.94 5.25 -13.89
CA GLU A 69 5.43 6.04 -12.75
C GLU A 69 6.75 6.74 -13.08
N ARG A 70 7.69 6.06 -13.75
CA ARG A 70 8.97 6.66 -14.19
C ARG A 70 8.75 7.77 -15.19
N THR A 71 7.84 7.59 -16.14
CA THR A 71 7.50 8.60 -17.15
C THR A 71 6.88 9.83 -16.48
N LEU A 72 5.93 9.62 -15.57
CA LEU A 72 5.29 10.70 -14.82
C LEU A 72 6.29 11.48 -13.96
N HIS A 73 7.22 10.79 -13.29
CA HIS A 73 8.28 11.45 -12.54
C HIS A 73 9.17 12.34 -13.42
N LYS A 74 9.56 11.85 -14.62
CA LYS A 74 10.35 12.63 -15.57
C LYS A 74 9.57 13.84 -16.11
N LEU A 75 8.27 13.68 -16.37
CA LEU A 75 7.41 14.79 -16.80
C LEU A 75 7.36 15.89 -15.75
N ASN A 76 7.13 15.55 -14.48
CA ASN A 76 7.16 16.54 -13.39
C ASN A 76 8.53 17.24 -13.29
N GLN A 77 9.62 16.50 -13.46
CA GLN A 77 10.96 17.10 -13.43
C GLN A 77 11.19 18.07 -14.60
N LEU A 78 10.65 17.77 -15.79
CA LEU A 78 10.70 18.68 -16.93
C LEU A 78 9.86 19.94 -16.67
N GLU A 79 8.66 19.78 -16.13
CA GLU A 79 7.80 20.90 -15.74
C GLU A 79 8.51 21.83 -14.75
N SER A 80 9.12 21.30 -13.69
CA SER A 80 9.87 22.12 -12.74
C SER A 80 11.02 22.89 -13.39
N LYS A 81 11.77 22.25 -14.30
CA LYS A 81 12.87 22.92 -15.02
C LYS A 81 12.37 24.00 -15.97
N LEU A 82 11.20 23.82 -16.58
CA LEU A 82 10.59 24.84 -17.41
C LEU A 82 10.20 26.06 -16.58
N LEU A 83 9.56 25.84 -15.42
CA LEU A 83 9.21 26.92 -14.49
C LEU A 83 10.46 27.70 -14.04
N ASP A 84 11.54 27.00 -13.66
CA ASP A 84 12.81 27.65 -13.28
C ASP A 84 13.40 28.51 -14.42
N LEU A 85 13.27 28.05 -15.68
CA LEU A 85 13.75 28.80 -16.84
C LEU A 85 12.86 30.01 -17.14
N GLU A 86 11.54 29.86 -17.01
CA GLU A 86 10.58 30.97 -17.15
C GLU A 86 10.86 32.06 -16.12
N GLU A 87 11.10 31.70 -14.85
CA GLU A 87 11.45 32.65 -13.79
C GLU A 87 12.76 33.39 -14.10
N ARG A 88 13.78 32.68 -14.58
CA ARG A 88 15.08 33.29 -14.96
C ARG A 88 14.94 34.23 -16.14
N LEU A 89 14.14 33.87 -17.14
CA LEU A 89 13.90 34.71 -18.31
C LEU A 89 13.20 36.01 -17.89
N ALA A 90 12.14 35.91 -17.08
CA ALA A 90 11.43 37.06 -16.52
C ALA A 90 12.32 37.96 -15.64
N GLY A 91 13.32 37.39 -14.97
CA GLY A 91 14.33 38.13 -14.23
C GLY A 91 15.37 38.83 -15.09
N ALA A 92 15.70 38.28 -16.26
CA ALA A 92 16.68 38.84 -17.20
C ALA A 92 16.09 39.92 -18.13
N GLU A 93 14.77 39.94 -18.31
CA GLU A 93 14.05 40.99 -19.06
C GLU A 93 13.79 42.27 -18.25
N LYS A 94 14.12 42.29 -16.96
CA LYS A 94 14.06 43.47 -16.08
C LYS A 94 15.41 44.19 -15.99
#